data_AF-A0A519YSN5-F1
#
_entry.id   AF-A0A519YSN5-F1
#
_cell.length_a   1.000
_cell.length_b   1.000
_cell.length_c   1.000
_cell.angle_alpha   90.00
_cell.angle_beta   90.00
_cell.angle_gamma   90.00
#
_symmetry.space_group_name_H-M   'P 1'
#
loop_
_entity.id
_entity.type
_entity.pdbx_description
1 polymer ?
#
loop_
_entity_poly.entity_id
_entity_poly.type
_entity_poly.pdbx_seq_one_letter_code
_entity_poly.pdbx_strand_id
1 'polypeptide(L)'
;MKINKLKSAFLLGMLLFSAFAGWAQNTERIQSSYLIALGKLATNDEVKYWNTRGNLSIQELINNHRAFLNGSTDARRETVTRSYV
;
A
#
# COMPACT_ATOMS: atom_id res chain seq x y z
N MET A 1 20.53 -17.39 -33.83
CA MET A 1 19.39 -17.88 -33.02
C MET A 1 18.18 -16.97 -33.27
N LYS A 2 17.24 -17.35 -34.15
CA LYS A 2 16.04 -16.54 -34.44
C LYS A 2 14.99 -16.80 -33.38
N ILE A 3 14.82 -15.87 -32.44
CA ILE A 3 13.74 -15.92 -31.45
C ILE A 3 12.43 -15.65 -32.21
N ASN A 4 11.48 -16.59 -32.18
CA ASN A 4 10.18 -16.42 -32.82
C ASN A 4 9.45 -15.23 -32.19
N LYS A 5 9.08 -14.23 -32.99
CA LYS A 5 8.41 -12.98 -32.55
C LYS A 5 7.18 -13.25 -31.65
N LEU A 6 6.46 -14.35 -31.90
CA LEU A 6 5.33 -14.82 -31.10
C LEU A 6 5.72 -15.23 -29.66
N LYS A 7 6.86 -15.91 -29.48
CA LYS A 7 7.39 -16.29 -28.16
C LYS A 7 7.88 -15.07 -27.39
N SER A 8 8.46 -14.10 -28.10
CA SER A 8 8.92 -12.84 -27.50
C SER A 8 7.75 -11.96 -27.03
N ALA A 9 6.65 -11.89 -27.80
CA ALA A 9 5.46 -11.14 -27.42
C ALA A 9 4.73 -11.76 -26.21
N PHE A 10 4.68 -13.09 -26.15
CA PHE A 10 4.11 -13.82 -25.00
C PHE A 10 4.90 -13.57 -23.71
N LEU A 11 6.24 -13.63 -23.77
CA LEU A 11 7.10 -13.31 -22.62
C LEU A 11 6.96 -11.86 -22.17
N LEU A 12 6.83 -10.92 -23.11
CA LEU A 12 6.62 -9.50 -22.79
C LEU A 12 5.28 -9.27 -22.09
N GLY A 13 4.21 -9.92 -22.56
CA GLY A 13 2.89 -9.84 -21.93
C GLY A 13 2.89 -10.38 -20.49
N MET A 14 3.60 -11.48 -20.25
CA MET A 14 3.69 -12.10 -18.93
C MET A 14 4.46 -11.22 -17.92
N LEU A 15 5.51 -10.53 -18.38
CA LEU A 15 6.27 -9.60 -17.53
C LEU A 15 5.45 -8.36 -17.13
N LEU A 16 4.66 -7.81 -18.06
CA LEU A 16 3.79 -6.66 -17.79
C LEU A 16 2.67 -7.00 -16.79
N PHE A 17 2.08 -8.20 -16.88
CA PHE A 17 1.06 -8.66 -15.94
C PHE A 17 1.59 -8.78 -14.50
N SER A 18 2.83 -9.26 -14.36
CA SER A 18 3.49 -9.46 -13.06
C SER A 18 3.74 -8.13 -12.32
N ALA A 19 4.12 -7.07 -13.05
CA ALA A 19 4.36 -5.76 -12.47
C ALA A 19 3.07 -5.10 -11.95
N PHE A 20 1.96 -5.26 -12.67
CA PHE A 20 0.66 -4.71 -12.27
C PHE A 20 0.09 -5.39 -11.03
N ALA A 21 0.19 -6.73 -10.95
CA ALA A 21 -0.25 -7.50 -9.79
C ALA A 21 0.49 -7.08 -8.50
N GLY A 22 1.80 -6.83 -8.59
CA GLY A 22 2.60 -6.36 -7.45
C GLY A 22 2.17 -4.96 -6.96
N TRP A 23 1.78 -4.06 -7.86
CA TRP A 23 1.31 -2.72 -7.48
C TRP A 23 -0.06 -2.75 -6.79
N ALA A 24 -0.97 -3.58 -7.27
CA ALA A 24 -2.28 -3.78 -6.65
C ALA A 24 -2.15 -4.36 -5.22
N GLN A 25 -1.34 -5.40 -5.05
CA GLN A 25 -1.10 -6.03 -3.75
C GLN A 25 -0.48 -5.04 -2.73
N ASN A 26 0.48 -4.23 -3.16
CA ASN A 26 1.09 -3.21 -2.30
C ASN A 26 0.07 -2.16 -1.84
N THR A 27 -0.82 -1.75 -2.74
CA THR A 27 -1.87 -0.78 -2.45
C THR A 27 -2.86 -1.34 -1.44
N GLU A 28 -3.34 -2.57 -1.63
CA GLU A 28 -4.28 -3.23 -0.72
C GLU A 28 -3.70 -3.40 0.70
N ARG A 29 -2.42 -3.79 0.80
CA ARG A 29 -1.70 -3.86 2.08
C ARG A 29 -1.69 -2.51 2.80
N ILE A 30 -1.38 -1.44 2.08
CA ILE A 30 -1.32 -0.08 2.67
C ILE A 30 -2.72 0.35 3.11
N GLN A 31 -3.73 0.18 2.25
CA GLN A 31 -5.13 0.50 2.57
C GLN A 31 -5.60 -0.25 3.82
N SER A 32 -5.32 -1.55 3.91
CA SER A 32 -5.68 -2.39 5.05
C SER A 32 -5.02 -1.90 6.35
N SER A 33 -3.73 -1.53 6.29
CA SER A 33 -3.02 -1.01 7.47
C SER A 33 -3.62 0.30 7.99
N TYR A 34 -4.09 1.18 7.10
CA TYR A 34 -4.74 2.44 7.44
C TYR A 34 -6.11 2.22 8.09
N LEU A 35 -6.91 1.30 7.55
CA LEU A 35 -8.20 0.96 8.15
C LEU A 35 -8.03 0.40 9.56
N ILE A 36 -7.09 -0.54 9.75
CA ILE A 36 -6.86 -1.19 11.04
C ILE A 36 -6.33 -0.20 12.09
N ALA A 37 -5.43 0.70 11.71
CA ALA A 37 -4.77 1.59 12.67
C ALA A 37 -5.51 2.91 12.90
N LEU A 38 -6.15 3.46 11.87
CA LEU A 38 -6.66 4.84 11.85
C LEU A 38 -8.17 4.94 11.53
N GLY A 39 -8.82 3.82 11.19
CA GLY A 39 -10.24 3.80 10.82
C GLY A 39 -10.57 4.61 9.56
N LYS A 40 -9.58 4.85 8.68
CA LYS A 40 -9.78 5.55 7.41
C LYS A 40 -9.07 4.83 6.28
N LEU A 41 -9.48 5.07 5.04
CA LEU A 41 -8.71 4.68 3.86
C LEU A 41 -7.52 5.64 3.66
N ALA A 42 -6.45 5.11 3.08
CA ALA A 42 -5.30 5.91 2.68
C ALA A 42 -5.63 6.71 1.42
N THR A 43 -5.20 7.97 1.40
CA THR A 43 -5.19 8.81 0.20
C THR A 43 -4.16 8.31 -0.80
N ASN A 44 -4.27 8.75 -2.06
CA ASN A 44 -3.32 8.38 -3.11
C ASN A 44 -1.88 8.82 -2.78
N ASP A 45 -1.71 9.98 -2.15
CA ASP A 45 -0.39 10.48 -1.73
C ASP A 45 0.20 9.65 -0.60
N GLU A 46 -0.63 9.22 0.37
CA GLU A 46 -0.21 8.31 1.44
C GLU A 46 0.20 6.94 0.88
N VAL A 47 -0.56 6.38 -0.08
CA VAL A 47 -0.20 5.13 -0.76
C VAL A 47 1.13 5.29 -1.50
N LYS A 48 1.30 6.39 -2.24
CA LYS A 48 2.54 6.68 -2.96
C LYS A 48 3.73 6.80 -2.01
N TYR A 49 3.56 7.50 -0.89
CA TYR A 49 4.58 7.66 0.14
C TYR A 49 5.04 6.31 0.68
N TRP A 50 4.11 5.44 1.08
CA TRP A 50 4.46 4.13 1.65
C TRP A 50 5.06 3.18 0.61
N ASN A 51 4.67 3.28 -0.66
CA ASN A 51 5.30 2.52 -1.74
C ASN A 51 6.78 2.88 -1.95
N THR A 52 7.20 4.11 -1.62
CA THR A 52 8.63 4.51 -1.69
C THR A 52 9.48 4.06 -0.50
N ARG A 53 8.86 3.58 0.58
CA ARG A 53 9.54 3.23 1.84
C ARG A 53 10.00 1.77 1.90
N GLY A 54 9.88 1.04 0.79
CA GLY A 54 10.26 -0.36 0.69
C GLY A 54 9.11 -1.33 1.05
N ASN A 55 9.45 -2.61 1.16
CA ASN A 55 8.47 -3.68 1.34
C ASN A 55 8.18 -3.95 2.83
N LEU A 56 7.57 -2.97 3.51
CA LEU A 56 7.15 -3.12 4.91
C LEU A 56 6.02 -4.15 5.04
N SER A 57 6.09 -5.01 6.06
CA SER A 57 4.97 -5.87 6.42
C SER A 57 3.75 -5.03 6.85
N ILE A 58 2.56 -5.63 6.78
CA ILE A 58 1.34 -4.98 7.25
C ILE A 58 1.44 -4.59 8.73
N GLN A 59 2.09 -5.42 9.55
CA GLN A 59 2.27 -5.16 10.98
C GLN A 59 3.18 -3.95 11.24
N GLU A 60 4.26 -3.81 10.48
CA GLU A 60 5.15 -2.64 10.56
C GLU A 60 4.42 -1.36 10.15
N LEU A 61 3.59 -1.42 9.10
CA LEU A 61 2.75 -0.28 8.70
C LEU A 61 1.78 0.12 9.82
N ILE A 62 1.07 -0.85 10.41
CA ILE A 62 0.17 -0.60 11.55
C ILE A 62 0.91 0.04 12.72
N ASN A 63 2.09 -0.48 13.06
CA ASN A 63 2.91 0.06 14.15
C ASN A 63 3.34 1.50 13.87
N ASN A 64 3.76 1.80 12.63
CA ASN A 64 4.13 3.16 12.23
C ASN A 64 2.94 4.13 12.32
N HIS A 65 1.75 3.73 11.86
CA HIS A 65 0.54 4.55 11.96
C HIS A 65 0.16 4.83 13.41
N ARG A 66 0.26 3.83 14.29
CA ARG A 66 -0.01 3.99 15.73
C ARG A 66 1.04 4.89 16.40
N ALA A 67 2.30 4.76 16.02
CA ALA A 67 3.36 5.65 16.51
C ALA A 67 3.09 7.12 16.12
N PHE A 68 2.58 7.36 14.90
CA PHE A 68 2.15 8.69 14.48
C PHE A 68 1.01 9.25 15.34
N LEU A 69 0.02 8.43 15.71
CA LEU A 69 -1.06 8.85 16.62
C LEU A 69 -0.54 9.29 18.00
N ASN A 70 0.50 8.62 18.50
CA ASN A 70 1.11 9.00 19.78
C ASN A 70 1.84 10.34 19.69
N GLY A 71 2.36 10.69 18.51
CA GLY A 71 3.06 11.95 18.26
C GLY A 71 2.17 13.13 17.85
N SER A 72 0.91 12.89 17.45
CA SER A 72 0.00 13.93 16.97
C SER A 72 -1.34 13.89 17.70
N THR A 73 -1.59 14.91 18.52
CA THR A 73 -2.86 15.08 19.26
C THR A 73 -4.06 15.21 18.34
N ASP A 74 -3.89 15.90 17.20
CA ASP A 74 -4.96 16.13 16.23
C ASP A 74 -5.32 14.83 15.50
N ALA A 75 -4.32 14.10 15.01
CA ALA A 75 -4.55 12.81 14.36
C ALA A 75 -5.22 11.81 15.30
N ARG A 76 -4.83 11.82 16.58
CA ARG A 76 -5.48 11.00 17.62
C ARG A 76 -6.93 11.41 17.84
N ARG A 77 -7.23 12.70 17.96
CA ARG A 77 -8.60 13.20 18.12
C ARG A 77 -9.48 12.79 16.95
N GLU A 78 -9.00 12.93 15.72
CA GLU A 78 -9.76 12.53 14.53
C GLU A 78 -10.05 11.03 14.50
N THR A 79 -9.05 10.18 14.75
CA THR A 79 -9.23 8.72 14.77
C THR A 79 -10.20 8.28 15.86
N VAL A 80 -10.09 8.86 17.05
CA VAL A 80 -11.05 8.61 18.14
C VAL A 80 -12.45 9.04 17.72
N THR A 81 -12.61 10.24 17.16
CA THR A 81 -13.91 10.74 16.69
C THR A 81 -14.52 9.78 15.67
N ARG A 82 -13.75 9.33 14.66
CA ARG A 82 -14.17 8.33 13.67
C ARG A 82 -14.60 6.99 14.27
N SER A 83 -14.16 6.65 15.47
CA SER A 83 -14.52 5.39 16.13
C SER A 83 -15.90 5.42 16.79
N TYR A 84 -16.51 6.61 16.92
CA TYR A 84 -17.82 6.81 17.55
C TYR A 84 -18.93 7.20 16.57
N VAL A 85 -18.61 7.46 15.30
CA VAL A 85 -19.57 7.78 14.23
C VAL A 85 -19.78 6.56 13.35
#